data_AF-A0A496UMQ7-F1
#
_entry.id   AF-A0A496UMQ7-F1
#
_cell.length_a   1.000
_cell.length_b   1.000
_cell.length_c   1.000
_cell.angle_alpha   90.00
_cell.angle_beta   90.00
_cell.angle_gamma   90.00
#
_symmetry.space_group_name_H-M   'P 1'
#
loop_
_entity.id
_entity.type
_entity.pdbx_description
1 polymer ?
#
loop_
_entity_poly.entity_id
_entity_poly.type
_entity_poly.pdbx_seq_one_letter_code
_entity_poly.pdbx_strand_id
1 'polypeptide(L)'
;MSLPQGFVDELETFLAGEPRTVRMVQHSLLERGRRFLLRSDLQETFAQVCADPDSCELKGTPLAAVFGWAQEAAVGKAALCVAVRTNVARWGYLRIQSGAPGVTEISTVEYLAFKERLVNGRSHEDQWSLEIDLEPFSREFTKMQEARSIGRGVEFMNRRLSSRLFDKRGRGASSLLEFLSVHSYGEQQLMLSPAITDVDQLRRSLRTAEERLGTILAETPWSDFSQDLHTLGFEPGWGRDAAGVSDTIQLLLDVLEAPSPDALERFLARVPMIFSMCILSPHGWFGQEGVLGRPDTGGQVVYILDQVRAIEQEMSRRLVSQGL
;
A
#
# COMPACT_ATOMS: atom_id res chain seq x y z
N MET A 1 5.96 -18.59 -0.35
CA MET A 1 5.24 -19.88 -0.27
C MET A 1 3.78 -19.60 0.01
N SER A 2 2.90 -19.93 -0.92
CA SER A 2 1.48 -19.61 -0.87
C SER A 2 0.61 -20.80 -0.48
N LEU A 3 1.05 -22.01 -0.81
CA LEU A 3 0.46 -23.26 -0.32
C LEU A 3 1.11 -23.71 0.99
N PRO A 4 0.38 -24.42 1.86
CA PRO A 4 0.98 -25.08 3.02
C PRO A 4 2.07 -26.07 2.57
N GLN A 5 3.13 -26.18 3.37
CA GLN A 5 4.23 -27.10 3.08
C GLN A 5 3.72 -28.55 3.04
N GLY A 6 4.07 -29.30 1.99
CA GLY A 6 3.64 -30.69 1.79
C GLY A 6 2.22 -30.86 1.24
N PHE A 7 1.47 -29.77 1.04
CA PHE A 7 0.07 -29.85 0.57
C PHE A 7 -0.06 -30.45 -0.84
N VAL A 8 0.90 -30.17 -1.73
CA VAL A 8 0.88 -30.71 -3.10
C VAL A 8 1.06 -32.23 -3.09
N ASP A 9 1.97 -32.75 -2.27
CA ASP A 9 2.21 -34.19 -2.13
C ASP A 9 1.01 -34.91 -1.51
N GLU A 10 0.38 -34.28 -0.51
CA GLU A 10 -0.86 -34.77 0.11
C GLU A 10 -2.01 -34.84 -0.91
N LEU A 11 -2.17 -33.77 -1.70
CA LEU A 11 -3.16 -33.71 -2.76
C LEU A 11 -2.87 -34.76 -3.83
N GLU A 12 -1.62 -34.92 -4.27
CA GLU A 12 -1.24 -35.94 -5.25
C GLU A 12 -1.57 -37.35 -4.77
N THR A 13 -1.25 -37.66 -3.51
CA THR A 13 -1.57 -38.94 -2.86
C THR A 13 -3.08 -39.18 -2.85
N PHE A 14 -3.87 -38.16 -2.49
CA PHE A 14 -5.33 -38.24 -2.51
C PHE A 14 -5.88 -38.47 -3.92
N LEU A 15 -5.38 -37.73 -4.92
CA LEU A 15 -5.82 -37.86 -6.32
C LEU A 15 -5.49 -39.26 -6.90
N ALA A 16 -4.38 -39.86 -6.47
CA ALA A 16 -3.99 -41.21 -6.86
C ALA A 16 -4.84 -42.30 -6.17
N GLY A 17 -5.25 -42.08 -4.91
CA GLY A 17 -6.10 -42.99 -4.15
C GLY A 17 -7.57 -42.99 -4.59
N GLU A 18 -8.08 -41.83 -5.04
CA GLU A 18 -9.50 -41.63 -5.38
C GLU A 18 -9.74 -41.19 -6.84
N PRO A 19 -9.24 -41.93 -7.86
CA PRO A 19 -9.25 -41.49 -9.25
C PRO A 19 -10.66 -41.34 -9.85
N ARG A 20 -11.66 -42.05 -9.31
CA ARG A 20 -13.06 -41.96 -9.76
C ARG A 20 -13.64 -40.60 -9.40
N THR A 21 -13.51 -40.18 -8.15
CA THR A 21 -14.04 -38.91 -7.66
C THR A 21 -13.39 -37.72 -8.36
N VAL A 22 -12.09 -37.80 -8.61
CA VAL A 22 -11.37 -36.76 -9.39
C VAL A 22 -11.93 -36.64 -10.80
N ARG A 23 -12.19 -37.76 -11.48
CA ARG A 23 -12.79 -37.75 -12.82
C ARG A 23 -14.22 -37.20 -12.78
N MET A 24 -15.02 -37.53 -11.77
CA MET A 24 -16.36 -36.96 -11.61
C MET A 24 -16.31 -35.44 -11.47
N VAL A 25 -15.41 -34.90 -10.63
CA VAL A 25 -15.22 -33.46 -10.47
C VAL A 25 -14.76 -32.82 -11.77
N GLN A 26 -13.73 -33.36 -12.43
CA GLN A 26 -13.23 -32.83 -13.70
C GLN A 26 -14.29 -32.87 -14.81
N HIS A 27 -15.06 -33.96 -14.88
CA HIS A 27 -16.14 -34.11 -15.85
C HIS A 27 -17.24 -33.08 -15.61
N SER A 28 -17.70 -32.95 -14.36
CA SER A 28 -18.73 -31.97 -13.98
C SER A 28 -18.30 -30.53 -14.31
N LEU A 29 -17.01 -30.21 -14.13
CA LEU A 29 -16.45 -28.91 -14.51
C LEU A 29 -16.39 -28.72 -16.04
N LEU A 30 -16.09 -29.77 -16.80
CA LEU A 30 -16.09 -29.74 -18.27
C LEU A 30 -17.50 -29.61 -18.86
N GLU A 31 -18.50 -30.27 -18.26
CA GLU A 31 -19.90 -30.23 -18.69
C GLU A 31 -20.53 -28.84 -18.59
N ARG A 32 -19.99 -27.96 -17.73
CA ARG A 32 -20.38 -26.54 -17.68
C ARG A 32 -20.13 -25.81 -19.00
N GLY A 33 -19.29 -26.35 -19.89
CA GLY A 33 -19.05 -25.82 -21.24
C GLY A 33 -18.30 -24.48 -21.28
N ARG A 34 -17.75 -24.03 -20.14
CA ARG A 34 -17.02 -22.76 -20.01
C ARG A 34 -15.54 -23.03 -19.80
N ARG A 35 -14.70 -22.21 -20.45
CA ARG A 35 -13.23 -22.28 -20.32
C ARG A 35 -12.73 -21.70 -19.01
N PHE A 36 -13.47 -20.75 -18.44
CA PHE A 36 -13.16 -20.11 -17.17
C PHE A 36 -14.37 -20.22 -16.24
N LEU A 37 -14.11 -20.69 -15.02
CA LEU A 37 -15.09 -20.84 -13.97
C LEU A 37 -14.70 -19.96 -12.79
N LEU A 38 -15.67 -19.19 -12.29
CA LEU A 38 -15.47 -18.37 -11.10
C LEU A 38 -15.72 -19.19 -9.84
N ARG A 39 -15.32 -18.64 -8.69
CA ARG A 39 -15.50 -19.27 -7.38
C ARG A 39 -16.90 -19.86 -7.15
N SER A 40 -17.96 -19.12 -7.51
CA SER A 40 -19.34 -19.60 -7.35
C SER A 40 -19.61 -20.86 -8.16
N ASP A 41 -19.16 -20.91 -9.42
CA ASP A 41 -19.32 -22.07 -10.30
C ASP A 41 -18.56 -23.29 -9.73
N LEU A 42 -17.35 -23.07 -9.22
CA LEU A 42 -16.52 -24.11 -8.62
C LEU A 42 -17.14 -24.67 -7.34
N GLN A 43 -17.63 -23.80 -6.46
CA GLN A 43 -18.28 -24.21 -5.21
C GLN A 43 -19.58 -24.97 -5.47
N GLU A 44 -20.40 -24.50 -6.42
CA GLU A 44 -21.64 -25.18 -6.79
C GLU A 44 -21.36 -26.54 -7.41
N THR A 45 -20.41 -26.62 -8.36
CA THR A 45 -20.04 -27.90 -9.00
C THR A 45 -19.49 -28.88 -7.97
N PHE A 46 -18.65 -28.41 -7.04
CA PHE A 46 -18.12 -29.27 -5.98
C PHE A 46 -19.22 -29.76 -5.03
N ALA A 47 -20.18 -28.90 -4.67
CA ALA A 47 -21.32 -29.28 -3.83
C ALA A 47 -22.22 -30.32 -4.51
N GLN A 48 -22.43 -30.20 -5.82
CA GLN A 48 -23.17 -31.20 -6.62
C GLN A 48 -22.48 -32.56 -6.58
N VAL A 49 -21.15 -32.60 -6.80
CA VAL A 49 -20.39 -33.85 -6.72
C VAL A 49 -20.42 -34.43 -5.31
N CYS A 50 -20.32 -33.61 -4.26
CA CYS A 50 -20.42 -34.08 -2.87
C CYS A 50 -21.80 -34.65 -2.51
N ALA A 51 -22.85 -34.29 -3.25
CA ALA A 51 -24.21 -34.78 -3.04
C ALA A 51 -24.50 -36.06 -3.83
N ASP A 52 -23.62 -36.45 -4.75
CA ASP A 52 -23.73 -37.65 -5.56
C ASP A 52 -23.50 -38.90 -4.69
N PRO A 53 -24.45 -39.87 -4.64
CA PRO A 53 -24.30 -41.11 -3.88
C PRO A 53 -23.07 -41.95 -4.27
N ASP A 54 -22.58 -41.80 -5.50
CA ASP A 54 -21.41 -42.51 -6.02
C ASP A 54 -20.09 -41.81 -5.70
N SER A 55 -20.14 -40.63 -5.05
CA SER A 55 -18.96 -39.91 -4.58
C SER A 55 -18.46 -40.41 -3.23
N CYS A 56 -17.14 -40.34 -3.00
CA CYS A 56 -16.57 -40.57 -1.68
C CYS A 56 -16.82 -39.38 -0.75
N GLU A 57 -16.60 -39.56 0.56
CA GLU A 57 -16.71 -38.46 1.52
C GLU A 57 -15.62 -37.41 1.25
N LEU A 58 -16.00 -36.36 0.53
CA LEU A 58 -15.10 -35.29 0.09
C LEU A 58 -14.84 -34.24 1.17
N LYS A 59 -15.67 -34.16 2.20
CA LYS A 59 -15.50 -33.20 3.30
C LYS A 59 -14.20 -33.48 4.06
N GLY A 60 -13.41 -32.43 4.30
CA GLY A 60 -12.14 -32.55 5.02
C GLY A 60 -10.96 -33.09 4.18
N THR A 61 -11.17 -33.37 2.89
CA THR A 61 -10.10 -33.81 1.99
C THR A 61 -9.24 -32.65 1.47
N PRO A 62 -8.00 -32.92 0.99
CA PRO A 62 -7.18 -31.92 0.30
C PRO A 62 -7.90 -31.30 -0.90
N LEU A 63 -8.71 -32.10 -1.61
CA LEU A 63 -9.50 -31.62 -2.75
C LEU A 63 -10.56 -30.60 -2.28
N ALA A 64 -11.27 -30.86 -1.18
CA ALA A 64 -12.19 -29.87 -0.60
C ALA A 64 -11.47 -28.58 -0.19
N ALA A 65 -10.24 -28.67 0.33
CA ALA A 65 -9.44 -27.48 0.63
C ALA A 65 -9.12 -26.65 -0.63
N VAL A 66 -8.74 -27.31 -1.74
CA VAL A 66 -8.53 -26.63 -3.04
C VAL A 66 -9.79 -25.87 -3.46
N PHE A 67 -10.96 -26.51 -3.48
CA PHE A 67 -12.21 -25.85 -3.85
C PHE A 67 -12.65 -24.77 -2.86
N GLY A 68 -12.32 -24.92 -1.57
CA GLY A 68 -12.53 -23.90 -0.54
C GLY A 68 -11.69 -22.64 -0.78
N TRP A 69 -10.44 -22.81 -1.23
CA TRP A 69 -9.51 -21.70 -1.52
C TRP A 69 -9.63 -21.15 -2.94
N ALA A 70 -10.17 -21.91 -3.88
CA ALA A 70 -10.24 -21.55 -5.29
C ALA A 70 -10.97 -20.22 -5.51
N GLN A 71 -10.36 -19.34 -6.31
CA GLN A 71 -10.96 -18.07 -6.75
C GLN A 71 -11.46 -18.17 -8.19
N GLU A 72 -10.72 -18.89 -9.02
CA GLU A 72 -11.09 -19.21 -10.40
C GLU A 72 -10.38 -20.48 -10.85
N ALA A 73 -10.91 -21.10 -11.91
CA ALA A 73 -10.24 -22.17 -12.61
C ALA A 73 -10.32 -21.99 -14.12
N ALA A 74 -9.23 -22.35 -14.79
CA ALA A 74 -9.11 -22.44 -16.23
C ALA A 74 -9.23 -23.92 -16.63
N VAL A 75 -10.26 -24.25 -17.40
CA VAL A 75 -10.64 -25.62 -17.75
C VAL A 75 -10.21 -25.91 -19.18
N GLY A 76 -9.20 -26.77 -19.34
CA GLY A 76 -8.76 -27.31 -20.62
C GLY A 76 -9.13 -28.77 -20.80
N LYS A 77 -8.96 -29.29 -22.02
CA LYS A 77 -9.24 -30.70 -22.33
C LYS A 77 -8.28 -31.69 -21.66
N ALA A 78 -7.03 -31.28 -21.46
CA ALA A 78 -5.95 -32.12 -20.96
C ALA A 78 -5.52 -31.79 -19.52
N ALA A 79 -5.92 -30.63 -19.01
CA ALA A 79 -5.58 -30.19 -17.67
C ALA A 79 -6.58 -29.14 -17.17
N LEU A 80 -6.73 -29.08 -15.85
CA LEU A 80 -7.42 -28.06 -15.09
C LEU A 80 -6.38 -27.24 -14.32
N CYS A 81 -6.36 -25.93 -14.52
CA CYS A 81 -5.51 -25.03 -13.74
C CYS A 81 -6.39 -24.24 -12.75
N VAL A 82 -6.02 -24.21 -11.47
CA VAL A 82 -6.81 -23.59 -10.40
C VAL A 82 -5.97 -22.52 -9.70
N ALA A 83 -6.50 -21.30 -9.61
CA ALA A 83 -5.93 -20.25 -8.78
C ALA A 83 -6.55 -20.32 -7.38
N VAL A 84 -5.72 -20.61 -6.37
CA VAL A 84 -6.16 -20.75 -4.99
C VAL A 84 -5.63 -19.60 -4.13
N ARG A 85 -6.49 -19.09 -3.25
CA ARG A 85 -6.16 -18.03 -2.29
C ARG A 85 -6.30 -18.58 -0.88
N THR A 86 -5.19 -19.07 -0.34
CA THR A 86 -5.13 -19.71 0.99
C THR A 86 -5.30 -18.70 2.12
N ASN A 87 -4.85 -17.46 1.90
CA ASN A 87 -4.94 -16.36 2.84
C ASN A 87 -5.04 -15.02 2.09
N VAL A 88 -5.35 -13.95 2.82
CA VAL A 88 -5.33 -12.59 2.27
C VAL A 88 -3.97 -12.32 1.61
N ALA A 89 -4.01 -11.92 0.33
CA ALA A 89 -2.85 -11.63 -0.51
C ALA A 89 -1.85 -12.80 -0.74
N ARG A 90 -2.23 -14.06 -0.44
CA ARG A 90 -1.40 -15.24 -0.75
C ARG A 90 -2.07 -16.11 -1.80
N TRP A 91 -1.40 -16.27 -2.95
CA TRP A 91 -1.91 -16.95 -4.13
C TRP A 91 -1.04 -18.13 -4.52
N GLY A 92 -1.64 -19.31 -4.68
CA GLY A 92 -1.01 -20.48 -5.27
C GLY A 92 -1.72 -20.87 -6.57
N TYR A 93 -1.01 -21.56 -7.45
CA TYR A 93 -1.56 -22.02 -8.72
C TYR A 93 -1.27 -23.50 -8.87
N LEU A 94 -2.31 -24.29 -9.12
CA LEU A 94 -2.22 -25.73 -9.25
C LEU A 94 -2.62 -26.11 -10.67
N ARG A 95 -1.90 -27.06 -11.27
CA ARG A 95 -2.28 -27.73 -12.52
C ARG A 95 -2.57 -29.19 -12.23
N ILE A 96 -3.79 -29.61 -12.50
CA ILE A 96 -4.28 -30.98 -12.32
C ILE A 96 -4.48 -31.58 -13.71
N GLN A 97 -3.80 -32.67 -14.02
CA GLN A 97 -3.91 -33.34 -15.33
C GLN A 97 -5.24 -34.09 -15.48
N SER A 98 -5.75 -34.14 -16.71
CA SER A 98 -6.92 -34.95 -17.07
C SER A 98 -6.45 -36.35 -17.50
N GLY A 99 -6.99 -37.40 -16.87
CA GLY A 99 -6.74 -38.80 -17.25
C GLY A 99 -5.73 -39.56 -16.39
N ALA A 100 -4.58 -38.95 -16.07
CA ALA A 100 -3.59 -39.48 -15.13
C ALA A 100 -3.59 -38.66 -13.82
N PRO A 101 -3.43 -39.30 -12.64
CA PRO A 101 -3.28 -38.57 -11.39
C PRO A 101 -1.95 -37.82 -11.43
N GLY A 102 -2.02 -36.50 -11.51
CA GLY A 102 -0.84 -35.64 -11.49
C GLY A 102 -1.27 -34.22 -11.15
N VAL A 103 -0.73 -33.70 -10.06
CA VAL A 103 -0.90 -32.30 -9.66
C VAL A 103 0.47 -31.66 -9.50
N THR A 104 0.63 -30.47 -10.08
CA THR A 104 1.87 -29.69 -9.95
C THR A 104 1.52 -28.28 -9.53
N GLU A 105 2.23 -27.75 -8.53
CA GLU A 105 2.27 -26.30 -8.32
C GLU A 105 2.95 -25.66 -9.53
N ILE A 106 2.35 -24.59 -10.06
CA ILE A 106 2.86 -23.85 -11.20
C ILE A 106 3.05 -22.38 -10.82
N SER A 107 3.90 -21.70 -11.58
CA SER A 107 4.11 -20.26 -11.44
C SER A 107 2.92 -19.45 -11.95
N THR A 108 2.84 -18.17 -11.56
CA THR A 108 1.88 -17.21 -12.12
C THR A 108 2.02 -17.12 -13.65
N VAL A 109 3.24 -17.14 -14.17
CA VAL A 109 3.55 -17.09 -15.61
C VAL A 109 2.94 -18.29 -16.33
N GLU A 110 3.18 -19.51 -15.84
CA GLU A 110 2.61 -20.73 -16.43
C GLU A 110 1.07 -20.76 -16.36
N TYR A 111 0.50 -20.22 -15.28
CA TYR A 111 -0.95 -20.12 -15.12
C TYR A 111 -1.57 -19.16 -16.15
N LEU A 112 -1.00 -17.96 -16.31
CA LEU A 112 -1.46 -16.98 -17.29
C LEU A 112 -1.27 -17.48 -18.73
N ALA A 113 -0.11 -18.08 -19.03
CA ALA A 113 0.14 -18.72 -20.32
C ALA A 113 -0.87 -19.85 -20.62
N PHE A 114 -1.34 -20.57 -19.60
CA PHE A 114 -2.43 -21.54 -19.79
C PHE A 114 -3.76 -20.86 -20.13
N LYS A 115 -4.13 -19.77 -19.44
CA LYS A 115 -5.36 -19.00 -19.74
C LYS A 115 -5.34 -18.46 -21.17
N GLU A 116 -4.22 -17.90 -21.61
CA GLU A 116 -4.05 -17.34 -22.95
C GLU A 116 -4.19 -18.41 -24.03
N ARG A 117 -3.60 -19.59 -23.84
CA ARG A 117 -3.76 -20.74 -24.76
C ARG A 117 -5.22 -21.17 -24.90
N LEU A 118 -5.99 -21.16 -23.80
CA LEU A 118 -7.42 -21.50 -23.86
C LEU A 118 -8.23 -20.51 -24.70
N VAL A 119 -7.83 -19.25 -24.77
CA VAL A 119 -8.53 -18.23 -25.58
C VAL A 119 -8.05 -18.27 -27.03
N ASN A 120 -6.73 -18.22 -27.23
CA ASN A 120 -6.11 -18.03 -28.54
C ASN A 120 -5.98 -19.31 -29.35
N GLY A 121 -6.08 -20.49 -28.72
CA GLY A 121 -6.02 -21.80 -29.37
C GLY A 121 -4.64 -22.17 -29.93
N ARG A 122 -3.64 -21.30 -29.80
CA ARG A 122 -2.25 -21.53 -30.18
C ARG A 122 -1.43 -21.77 -28.92
N SER A 123 -0.51 -22.74 -28.96
CA SER A 123 0.63 -22.78 -28.04
C SER A 123 1.36 -21.44 -28.12
N HIS A 124 1.91 -20.95 -27.02
CA HIS A 124 2.80 -19.78 -26.97
C HIS A 124 3.96 -20.00 -27.96
N GLU A 125 3.79 -19.56 -29.21
CA GLU A 125 4.83 -19.61 -30.24
C GLU A 125 5.68 -18.34 -30.19
N ASP A 126 5.16 -17.24 -29.62
CA ASP A 126 5.92 -16.02 -29.38
C ASP A 126 6.68 -16.10 -28.05
N GLN A 127 7.91 -16.63 -28.14
CA GLN A 127 8.92 -16.61 -27.06
C GLN A 127 9.25 -15.20 -26.54
N TRP A 128 8.70 -14.15 -27.16
CA TRP A 128 8.99 -12.73 -26.90
C TRP A 128 7.75 -11.94 -26.47
N SER A 129 6.72 -12.62 -25.97
CA SER A 129 5.55 -11.94 -25.38
C SER A 129 5.97 -11.01 -24.24
N LEU A 130 5.44 -9.79 -24.21
CA LEU A 130 5.78 -8.80 -23.18
C LEU A 130 5.24 -9.25 -21.81
N GLU A 131 6.15 -9.50 -20.87
CA GLU A 131 5.81 -9.71 -19.46
C GLU A 131 6.11 -8.44 -18.66
N ILE A 132 5.11 -7.93 -17.95
CA ILE A 132 5.25 -6.76 -17.08
C ILE A 132 5.48 -7.24 -15.65
N ASP A 133 6.74 -7.25 -15.22
CA ASP A 133 7.13 -7.57 -13.84
C ASP A 133 7.64 -6.32 -13.09
N LEU A 134 6.88 -5.91 -12.08
CA LEU A 134 7.22 -4.77 -11.21
C LEU A 134 7.96 -5.20 -9.93
N GLU A 135 8.07 -6.49 -9.64
CA GLU A 135 8.70 -6.98 -8.42
C GLU A 135 10.17 -6.55 -8.29
N PRO A 136 11.02 -6.60 -9.34
CA PRO A 136 12.42 -6.17 -9.27
C PRO A 136 12.59 -4.70 -8.88
N PHE A 137 11.67 -3.83 -9.28
CA PHE A 137 11.70 -2.39 -9.00
C PHE A 137 11.30 -2.06 -7.54
N SER A 138 10.68 -3.02 -6.85
CA SER A 138 10.21 -2.84 -5.47
C SER A 138 11.22 -3.26 -4.38
N ARG A 139 12.41 -3.76 -4.76
CA ARG A 139 13.39 -4.38 -3.84
C ARG A 139 13.90 -3.44 -2.74
N GLU A 140 13.96 -2.14 -3.01
CA GLU A 140 14.43 -1.16 -2.03
C GLU A 140 13.39 -0.84 -0.95
N PHE A 141 12.13 -1.21 -1.19
CA PHE A 141 11.02 -1.04 -0.27
C PHE A 141 10.86 -2.31 0.58
N THR A 142 10.92 -2.14 1.90
CA THR A 142 10.63 -3.25 2.81
C THR A 142 9.14 -3.55 2.74
N LYS A 143 8.79 -4.79 2.38
CA LYS A 143 7.40 -5.26 2.30
C LYS A 143 6.95 -5.80 3.65
N MET A 144 5.72 -5.47 4.05
CA MET A 144 5.09 -6.06 5.23
C MET A 144 4.69 -7.50 4.93
N GLN A 145 4.90 -8.41 5.89
CA GLN A 145 4.63 -9.84 5.72
C GLN A 145 3.24 -10.27 6.22
N GLU A 146 2.65 -9.47 7.11
CA GLU A 146 1.41 -9.76 7.79
C GLU A 146 0.22 -9.09 7.12
N ALA A 147 -0.85 -9.87 6.87
CA ALA A 147 -2.06 -9.36 6.21
C ALA A 147 -2.73 -8.23 7.00
N ARG A 148 -2.68 -8.27 8.34
CA ARG A 148 -3.23 -7.21 9.22
C ARG A 148 -2.55 -5.85 9.06
N SER A 149 -1.38 -5.81 8.41
CA SER A 149 -0.64 -4.57 8.20
C SER A 149 -1.03 -3.88 6.89
N ILE A 150 -1.79 -4.54 6.01
CA ILE A 150 -2.26 -3.95 4.74
C ILE A 150 -3.05 -2.67 5.05
N GLY A 151 -2.70 -1.58 4.35
CA GLY A 151 -3.27 -0.25 4.58
C GLY A 151 -2.50 0.63 5.57
N ARG A 152 -1.50 0.10 6.29
CA ARG A 152 -0.71 0.84 7.32
C ARG A 152 0.68 1.25 6.83
N GLY A 153 0.79 1.65 5.56
CA GLY A 153 2.07 1.95 4.92
C GLY A 153 2.85 3.08 5.58
N VAL A 154 2.18 4.18 5.92
CA VAL A 154 2.79 5.37 6.53
C VAL A 154 3.43 5.04 7.89
N GLU A 155 2.74 4.27 8.74
CA GLU A 155 3.29 3.87 10.03
C GLU A 155 4.59 3.08 9.90
N PHE A 156 4.66 2.18 8.91
CA PHE A 156 5.87 1.41 8.64
C PHE A 156 6.99 2.29 8.07
N MET A 157 6.65 3.24 7.19
CA MET A 157 7.61 4.22 6.69
C MET A 157 8.17 5.08 7.83
N ASN A 158 7.32 5.57 8.75
CA ASN A 158 7.74 6.35 9.92
C ASN A 158 8.71 5.56 10.81
N ARG A 159 8.45 4.27 11.05
CA ARG A 159 9.40 3.38 11.75
C ARG A 159 10.75 3.27 11.05
N ARG A 160 10.74 3.11 9.73
CA ARG A 160 11.96 3.00 8.94
C ARG A 160 12.74 4.32 8.92
N LEU A 161 12.06 5.45 8.75
CA LEU A 161 12.65 6.78 8.76
C LEU A 161 13.25 7.10 10.13
N SER A 162 12.51 6.87 11.22
CA SER A 162 13.02 7.01 12.59
C SER A 162 14.27 6.14 12.83
N SER A 163 14.25 4.87 12.41
CA SER A 163 15.44 4.00 12.52
C SER A 163 16.63 4.50 11.69
N ARG A 164 16.41 5.11 10.52
CA ARG A 164 17.47 5.70 9.69
C ARG A 164 18.00 7.02 10.27
N LEU A 165 17.15 7.83 10.89
CA LEU A 165 17.55 9.04 11.61
C LEU A 165 18.47 8.70 12.79
N PHE A 166 18.27 7.54 13.43
CA PHE A 166 19.14 7.02 14.48
C PHE A 166 20.48 6.45 13.99
N ASP A 167 20.75 6.38 12.68
CA ASP A 167 22.01 5.84 12.16
C ASP A 167 23.20 6.67 12.71
N LYS A 168 24.12 5.99 13.41
CA LYS A 168 25.29 6.58 14.09
C LYS A 168 26.23 7.35 13.18
N ARG A 169 26.05 7.23 11.86
CA ARG A 169 26.80 7.98 10.84
C ARG A 169 26.27 9.41 10.63
N GLY A 170 25.21 9.83 11.32
CA GLY A 170 24.68 11.21 11.29
C GLY A 170 23.95 11.60 9.99
N ARG A 171 24.00 10.77 8.94
CA ARG A 171 23.42 11.05 7.62
C ARG A 171 21.93 11.39 7.67
N GLY A 172 21.16 10.71 8.53
CA GLY A 172 19.72 10.97 8.65
C GLY A 172 19.42 12.39 9.15
N ALA A 173 20.10 12.83 10.21
CA ALA A 173 19.92 14.18 10.74
C ALA A 173 20.35 15.26 9.75
N SER A 174 21.42 15.01 8.97
CA SER A 174 21.83 15.89 7.88
C SER A 174 20.76 16.01 6.79
N SER A 175 20.12 14.89 6.39
CA SER A 175 19.01 14.94 5.43
C SER A 175 17.78 15.69 5.96
N LEU A 176 17.51 15.62 7.27
CA LEU A 176 16.43 16.39 7.90
C LEU A 176 16.74 17.90 7.90
N LEU A 177 17.98 18.27 8.22
CA LEU A 177 18.45 19.66 8.10
C LEU A 177 18.31 20.16 6.66
N GLU A 178 18.83 19.41 5.68
CA GLU A 178 18.74 19.77 4.27
C GLU A 178 17.28 19.96 3.83
N PHE A 179 16.39 19.02 4.20
CA PHE A 179 14.97 19.12 3.93
C PHE A 179 14.34 20.41 4.46
N LEU A 180 14.65 20.80 5.70
CA LEU A 180 14.13 22.03 6.31
C LEU A 180 14.75 23.29 5.70
N SER A 181 16.00 23.24 5.24
CA SER A 181 16.71 24.37 4.65
C SER A 181 16.36 24.63 3.18
N VAL A 182 15.87 23.64 2.43
CA VAL A 182 15.40 23.86 1.04
C VAL A 182 13.94 24.33 0.96
N HIS A 183 13.26 24.40 2.11
CA HIS A 183 11.82 24.60 2.14
C HIS A 183 11.45 26.07 1.96
N SER A 184 10.68 26.37 0.92
CA SER A 184 10.25 27.73 0.57
C SER A 184 8.88 27.73 -0.09
N TYR A 185 8.19 28.87 0.01
CA TYR A 185 6.94 29.11 -0.71
C TYR A 185 7.00 30.48 -1.41
N GLY A 186 6.89 30.47 -2.74
CA GLY A 186 7.16 31.67 -3.54
C GLY A 186 8.59 32.13 -3.36
N GLU A 187 8.79 33.38 -2.96
CA GLU A 187 10.11 33.95 -2.65
C GLU A 187 10.44 33.90 -1.14
N GLN A 188 9.53 33.39 -0.30
CA GLN A 188 9.70 33.33 1.14
C GLN A 188 10.34 32.01 1.56
N GLN A 189 11.51 32.12 2.20
CA GLN A 189 12.13 30.99 2.88
C GLN A 189 11.30 30.60 4.11
N LEU A 190 11.21 29.29 4.38
CA LEU A 190 10.49 28.75 5.53
C LEU A 190 11.42 27.89 6.38
N MET A 191 11.02 27.65 7.63
CA MET A 191 11.70 26.79 8.59
C MET A 191 13.13 27.25 8.91
N LEU A 192 14.14 26.79 8.18
CA LEU A 192 15.54 27.08 8.46
C LEU A 192 16.14 27.97 7.37
N SER A 193 16.90 28.96 7.81
CA SER A 193 17.74 29.76 6.95
C SER A 193 18.92 28.92 6.43
N PRO A 194 19.38 29.13 5.17
CA PRO A 194 20.59 28.50 4.64
C PRO A 194 21.87 28.80 5.45
N ALA A 195 21.83 29.77 6.38
CA ALA A 195 22.92 30.07 7.31
C ALA A 195 23.21 28.94 8.31
N ILE A 196 22.29 27.98 8.51
CA ILE A 196 22.51 26.79 9.33
C ILE A 196 23.07 25.67 8.44
N THR A 197 24.37 25.41 8.55
CA THR A 197 25.09 24.51 7.63
C THR A 197 25.29 23.10 8.16
N ASP A 198 25.15 22.89 9.47
CA ASP A 198 25.35 21.58 10.09
C ASP A 198 24.40 21.32 11.28
N VAL A 199 24.30 20.06 11.65
CA VAL A 199 23.35 19.58 12.68
C VAL A 199 23.73 20.07 14.08
N ASP A 200 25.02 20.30 14.36
CA ASP A 200 25.45 20.77 15.67
C ASP A 200 25.14 22.27 15.85
N GLN A 201 25.28 23.06 14.78
CA GLN A 201 24.78 24.43 14.73
C GLN A 201 23.27 24.46 14.91
N LEU A 202 22.51 23.62 14.21
CA LEU A 202 21.06 23.52 14.37
C LEU A 202 20.68 23.23 15.83
N ARG A 203 21.31 22.24 16.48
CA ARG A 203 21.06 21.91 17.89
C ARG A 203 21.33 23.09 18.83
N ARG A 204 22.41 23.85 18.61
CA ARG A 204 22.71 25.06 19.39
C ARG A 204 21.68 26.15 19.18
N SER A 205 21.28 26.41 17.94
CA SER A 205 20.24 27.38 17.61
C SER A 205 18.90 27.01 18.24
N LEU A 206 18.49 25.74 18.18
CA LEU A 206 17.24 25.25 18.78
C LEU A 206 17.21 25.46 20.29
N ARG A 207 18.28 25.09 21.01
CA ARG A 207 18.38 25.31 22.47
C ARG A 207 18.33 26.79 22.84
N THR A 208 19.04 27.64 22.08
CA THR A 208 19.03 29.09 22.31
C THR A 208 17.64 29.69 22.06
N ALA A 209 16.94 29.21 21.04
CA ALA A 209 15.58 29.64 20.75
C ALA A 209 14.59 29.20 21.84
N GLU A 210 14.70 27.97 22.33
CA GLU A 210 13.89 27.45 23.44
C GLU A 210 14.07 28.28 24.72
N GLU A 211 15.32 28.58 25.10
CA GLU A 211 15.63 29.44 26.26
C GLU A 211 14.99 30.84 26.13
N ARG A 212 15.02 31.43 24.94
CA ARG A 212 14.40 32.74 24.67
C ARG A 212 12.88 32.67 24.76
N LEU A 213 12.28 31.68 24.10
CA LEU A 213 10.82 31.49 24.10
C LEU A 213 10.27 31.27 25.51
N GLY A 214 11.04 30.62 26.40
CA GLY A 214 10.68 30.44 27.81
C GLY A 214 10.53 31.75 28.61
N THR A 215 11.01 32.88 28.09
CA THR A 215 10.85 34.22 28.70
C THR A 215 9.70 35.03 28.11
N ILE A 216 9.12 34.57 27.00
CA ILE A 216 8.07 35.26 26.25
C ILE A 216 6.71 34.69 26.67
N LEU A 217 5.65 35.52 26.71
CA LEU A 217 4.30 35.04 26.95
C LEU A 217 3.84 34.08 25.85
N ALA A 218 3.19 32.99 26.23
CA ALA A 218 2.78 31.91 25.31
C ALA A 218 1.97 32.38 24.09
N GLU A 219 1.08 33.36 24.29
CA GLU A 219 0.18 33.89 23.26
C GLU A 219 0.81 35.00 22.40
N THR A 220 2.07 35.38 22.65
CA THR A 220 2.75 36.41 21.85
C THR A 220 2.82 35.93 20.41
N PRO A 221 2.39 36.74 19.42
CA PRO A 221 2.40 36.35 18.01
C PRO A 221 3.81 36.35 17.43
N TRP A 222 4.04 35.51 16.41
CA TRP A 222 5.34 35.38 15.72
C TRP A 222 5.96 36.72 15.33
N SER A 223 5.17 37.67 14.85
CA SER A 223 5.62 39.00 14.40
C SER A 223 6.44 39.76 15.44
N ASP A 224 6.19 39.53 16.73
CA ASP A 224 6.72 40.34 17.82
C ASP A 224 8.10 39.86 18.28
N PHE A 225 8.47 38.61 17.97
CA PHE A 225 9.75 37.99 18.34
C PHE A 225 10.49 37.35 17.15
N SER A 226 9.94 37.43 15.94
CA SER A 226 10.52 36.84 14.73
C SER A 226 11.94 37.32 14.47
N GLN A 227 12.21 38.62 14.67
CA GLN A 227 13.54 39.20 14.43
C GLN A 227 14.62 38.50 15.26
N ASP A 228 14.32 38.17 16.52
CA ASP A 228 15.25 37.46 17.39
C ASP A 228 15.50 36.03 16.89
N LEU A 229 14.47 35.35 16.40
CA LEU A 229 14.61 33.99 15.86
C LEU A 229 15.28 33.95 14.48
N HIS A 230 15.09 34.97 13.65
CA HIS A 230 15.82 35.14 12.39
C HIS A 230 17.34 35.23 12.65
N THR A 231 17.78 35.91 13.72
CA THR A 231 19.22 35.95 14.06
C THR A 231 19.81 34.58 14.41
N LEU A 232 18.96 33.62 14.82
CA LEU A 232 19.34 32.25 15.12
C LEU A 232 19.21 31.32 13.91
N GLY A 233 18.73 31.84 12.78
CA GLY A 233 18.53 31.10 11.53
C GLY A 233 17.16 30.45 11.38
N PHE A 234 16.14 30.90 12.12
CA PHE A 234 14.77 30.41 11.99
C PHE A 234 13.92 31.37 11.16
N GLU A 235 13.31 30.82 10.12
CA GLU A 235 12.38 31.49 9.21
C GLU A 235 10.93 31.11 9.57
N PRO A 236 9.89 31.77 9.02
CA PRO A 236 8.50 31.48 9.38
C PRO A 236 8.09 30.02 9.12
N GLY A 237 7.05 29.54 9.83
CA GLY A 237 6.51 28.19 9.67
C GLY A 237 6.59 27.29 10.91
N TRP A 238 7.20 27.76 12.01
CA TRP A 238 7.31 27.00 13.26
C TRP A 238 6.04 27.04 14.13
N GLY A 239 5.21 28.05 13.95
CA GLY A 239 4.05 28.30 14.80
C GLY A 239 3.58 29.74 14.69
N ARG A 240 2.29 29.97 14.99
CA ARG A 240 1.68 31.30 14.97
C ARG A 240 2.05 32.17 16.18
N ASP A 241 2.32 31.53 17.31
CA ASP A 241 2.55 32.13 18.63
C ASP A 241 3.74 31.45 19.32
N ALA A 242 4.24 32.06 20.40
CA ALA A 242 5.43 31.57 21.11
C ALA A 242 5.25 30.13 21.61
N ALA A 243 4.06 29.75 22.06
CA ALA A 243 3.74 28.37 22.47
C ALA A 243 3.87 27.38 21.31
N GLY A 244 3.22 27.66 20.17
CA GLY A 244 3.29 26.78 19.00
C GLY A 244 4.71 26.64 18.44
N VAL A 245 5.49 27.72 18.45
CA VAL A 245 6.91 27.68 18.05
C VAL A 245 7.72 26.82 19.02
N SER A 246 7.53 27.01 20.33
CA SER A 246 8.21 26.23 21.36
C SER A 246 7.93 24.74 21.22
N ASP A 247 6.66 24.35 21.04
CA ASP A 247 6.25 22.96 20.82
C ASP A 247 6.96 22.34 19.60
N THR A 248 7.02 23.06 18.48
CA THR A 248 7.64 22.57 17.25
C THR A 248 9.17 22.45 17.39
N ILE A 249 9.81 23.39 18.09
CA ILE A 249 11.25 23.33 18.40
C ILE A 249 11.57 22.13 19.30
N GLN A 250 10.76 21.90 20.33
CA GLN A 250 10.92 20.75 21.23
C GLN A 250 10.75 19.42 20.48
N LEU A 251 9.74 19.31 19.62
CA LEU A 251 9.56 18.13 18.77
C LEU A 251 10.80 17.85 17.89
N LEU A 252 11.41 18.89 17.32
CA LEU A 252 12.62 18.72 16.52
C LEU A 252 13.83 18.32 17.38
N LEU A 253 13.99 18.90 18.57
CA LEU A 253 15.03 18.50 19.52
C LEU A 253 14.88 17.02 19.90
N ASP A 254 13.67 16.58 20.24
CA ASP A 254 13.35 15.18 20.54
C ASP A 254 13.70 14.25 19.38
N VAL A 255 13.37 14.64 18.14
CA VAL A 255 13.69 13.87 16.93
C VAL A 255 15.20 13.78 16.70
N LEU A 256 15.95 14.85 16.99
CA LEU A 256 17.41 14.89 16.82
C LEU A 256 18.18 14.19 17.95
N GLU A 257 17.59 14.04 19.13
CA GLU A 257 18.17 13.36 20.29
C GLU A 257 17.80 11.88 20.32
N ALA A 258 16.51 11.57 20.25
CA ALA A 258 15.94 10.22 20.35
C ALA A 258 14.77 10.04 19.35
N PRO A 259 15.06 9.86 18.04
CA PRO A 259 14.03 9.73 17.02
C PRO A 259 13.10 8.54 17.28
N SER A 260 11.81 8.82 17.44
CA SER A 260 10.75 7.81 17.48
C SER A 260 9.79 7.99 16.29
N PRO A 261 9.06 6.93 15.88
CA PRO A 261 8.10 7.04 14.77
C PRO A 261 7.03 8.11 15.04
N ASP A 262 6.52 8.15 16.27
CA ASP A 262 5.45 9.08 16.66
C ASP A 262 5.95 10.53 16.73
N ALA A 263 7.15 10.76 17.27
CA ALA A 263 7.74 12.10 17.31
C ALA A 263 8.03 12.63 15.90
N LEU A 264 8.58 11.78 15.03
CA LEU A 264 8.84 12.15 13.64
C LEU A 264 7.55 12.47 12.88
N GLU A 265 6.51 11.66 13.06
CA GLU A 265 5.20 11.90 12.44
C GLU A 265 4.60 13.23 12.89
N ARG A 266 4.63 13.50 14.20
CA ARG A 266 4.14 14.77 14.77
C ARG A 266 4.93 15.95 14.24
N PHE A 267 6.25 15.87 14.19
CA PHE A 267 7.09 16.93 13.65
C PHE A 267 6.81 17.18 12.17
N LEU A 268 6.86 16.15 11.32
CA LEU A 268 6.61 16.30 9.89
C LEU A 268 5.20 16.80 9.59
N ALA A 269 4.20 16.43 10.40
CA ALA A 269 2.84 16.95 10.27
C ALA A 269 2.73 18.46 10.57
N ARG A 270 3.69 19.03 11.33
CA ARG A 270 3.79 20.46 11.65
C ARG A 270 4.62 21.25 10.64
N VAL A 271 5.28 20.61 9.68
CA VAL A 271 6.02 21.34 8.63
C VAL A 271 5.02 21.86 7.57
N PRO A 272 5.05 23.15 7.21
CA PRO A 272 4.15 23.76 6.23
C PRO A 272 4.47 23.29 4.80
N MET A 273 4.06 22.10 4.38
CA MET A 273 4.48 21.52 3.08
C MET A 273 3.54 21.78 1.91
N ILE A 274 2.23 21.87 2.16
CA ILE A 274 1.21 21.79 1.11
C ILE A 274 0.52 23.15 0.99
N PHE A 275 0.84 23.88 -0.08
CA PHE A 275 0.25 25.18 -0.39
C PHE A 275 -0.66 25.14 -1.63
N SER A 276 -0.27 24.34 -2.62
CA SER A 276 -0.99 24.17 -3.88
C SER A 276 -1.29 22.70 -4.09
N MET A 277 -2.51 22.40 -4.55
CA MET A 277 -2.96 21.04 -4.84
C MET A 277 -3.54 20.97 -6.25
N CYS A 278 -3.22 19.90 -6.97
CA CYS A 278 -3.82 19.58 -8.25
C CYS A 278 -4.53 18.23 -8.15
N ILE A 279 -5.83 18.21 -8.46
CA ILE A 279 -6.64 16.98 -8.52
C ILE A 279 -7.04 16.75 -9.98
N LEU A 280 -6.79 15.54 -10.48
CA LEU A 280 -7.06 15.17 -11.86
C LEU A 280 -8.28 14.24 -11.94
N SER A 281 -9.29 14.66 -12.70
CA SER A 281 -10.49 13.88 -13.02
C SER A 281 -10.89 14.11 -14.47
N PRO A 282 -10.17 13.52 -15.44
CA PRO A 282 -10.30 13.89 -16.85
C PRO A 282 -11.57 13.36 -17.54
N HIS A 283 -12.19 12.31 -17.03
CA HIS A 283 -13.36 11.68 -17.65
C HIS A 283 -14.68 12.15 -17.03
N GLY A 284 -15.78 11.90 -17.74
CA GLY A 284 -17.14 12.22 -17.30
C GLY A 284 -17.47 13.71 -17.37
N TRP A 285 -18.67 14.04 -16.89
CA TRP A 285 -19.15 15.42 -16.79
C TRP A 285 -18.87 15.95 -15.39
N PHE A 286 -17.76 16.66 -15.21
CA PHE A 286 -17.44 17.25 -13.92
C PHE A 286 -18.11 18.61 -13.76
N GLY A 287 -19.05 18.71 -12.81
CA GLY A 287 -19.79 19.95 -12.53
C GLY A 287 -20.53 19.87 -11.20
N GLN A 288 -20.95 21.03 -10.69
CA GLN A 288 -21.64 21.13 -9.40
C GLN A 288 -23.16 20.88 -9.51
N GLU A 289 -23.75 21.10 -10.68
CA GLU A 289 -25.19 20.97 -10.93
C GLU A 289 -25.45 20.34 -12.30
N GLY A 290 -26.58 19.63 -12.45
CA GLY A 290 -27.07 19.14 -13.76
C GLY A 290 -26.21 18.05 -14.44
N VAL A 291 -25.21 17.52 -13.74
CA VAL A 291 -24.28 16.49 -14.25
C VAL A 291 -24.54 15.10 -13.67
N LEU A 292 -25.16 15.00 -12.49
CA LEU A 292 -25.43 13.72 -11.84
C LEU A 292 -26.42 12.89 -12.68
N GLY A 293 -26.04 11.64 -12.97
CA GLY A 293 -26.82 10.72 -13.80
C GLY A 293 -26.49 10.76 -15.29
N ARG A 294 -25.56 11.63 -15.73
CA ARG A 294 -24.99 11.58 -17.08
C ARG A 294 -24.02 10.38 -17.23
N PRO A 295 -23.74 9.94 -18.46
CA PRO A 295 -22.75 8.90 -18.72
C PRO A 295 -21.42 9.20 -18.00
N ASP A 296 -20.83 8.17 -17.40
CA ASP A 296 -19.56 8.23 -16.66
C ASP A 296 -19.52 9.27 -15.52
N THR A 297 -20.68 9.71 -15.04
CA THR A 297 -20.80 10.77 -14.02
C THR A 297 -21.63 10.29 -12.84
N GLY A 298 -20.95 10.13 -11.69
CA GLY A 298 -21.59 9.60 -10.49
C GLY A 298 -20.82 9.96 -9.23
N GLY A 299 -20.61 8.98 -8.35
CA GLY A 299 -20.03 9.18 -7.02
C GLY A 299 -18.65 9.84 -7.03
N GLN A 300 -17.86 9.71 -8.10
CA GLN A 300 -16.55 10.36 -8.22
C GLN A 300 -16.64 11.89 -8.15
N VAL A 301 -17.63 12.50 -8.81
CA VAL A 301 -17.77 13.97 -8.81
C VAL A 301 -18.13 14.47 -7.41
N VAL A 302 -19.09 13.80 -6.76
CA VAL A 302 -19.51 14.13 -5.39
C VAL A 302 -18.34 13.95 -4.43
N TYR A 303 -17.61 12.83 -4.53
CA TYR A 303 -16.44 12.54 -3.71
C TYR A 303 -15.39 13.65 -3.81
N ILE A 304 -15.03 14.08 -5.02
CA ILE A 304 -14.02 15.13 -5.21
C ILE A 304 -14.53 16.48 -4.68
N LEU A 305 -15.79 16.85 -4.96
CA LEU A 305 -16.36 18.12 -4.51
C LEU A 305 -16.48 18.25 -2.99
N ASP A 306 -16.74 17.15 -2.28
CA ASP A 306 -16.72 17.12 -0.82
C ASP A 306 -15.28 17.09 -0.28
N GLN A 307 -14.40 16.31 -0.93
CA GLN A 307 -12.99 16.20 -0.57
C GLN A 307 -12.27 17.55 -0.63
N VAL A 308 -12.44 18.33 -1.71
CA VAL A 308 -11.74 19.63 -1.85
C VAL A 308 -12.14 20.61 -0.76
N ARG A 309 -13.41 20.63 -0.33
CA ARG A 309 -13.88 21.49 0.75
C ARG A 309 -13.24 21.12 2.09
N ALA A 310 -13.17 19.84 2.41
CA ALA A 310 -12.52 19.36 3.63
C ALA A 310 -11.01 19.61 3.60
N ILE A 311 -10.36 19.38 2.46
CA ILE A 311 -8.93 19.61 2.28
C ILE A 311 -8.60 21.09 2.39
N GLU A 312 -9.35 21.98 1.74
CA GLU A 312 -9.14 23.43 1.80
C GLU A 312 -9.21 23.95 3.23
N GLN A 313 -10.21 23.53 4.00
CA GLN A 313 -10.35 23.89 5.42
C GLN A 313 -9.15 23.42 6.24
N GLU A 314 -8.70 22.18 6.05
CA GLU A 314 -7.54 21.64 6.77
C GLU A 314 -6.23 22.31 6.35
N MET A 315 -6.05 22.58 5.06
CA MET A 315 -4.88 23.31 4.54
C MET A 315 -4.81 24.72 5.14
N SER A 316 -5.92 25.47 5.08
CA SER A 316 -6.00 26.82 5.64
C SER A 316 -5.73 26.82 7.16
N ARG A 317 -6.34 25.88 7.89
CA ARG A 317 -6.13 25.74 9.35
C ARG A 317 -4.66 25.46 9.68
N ARG A 318 -3.97 24.63 8.88
CA ARG A 318 -2.56 24.30 9.11
C ARG A 318 -1.65 25.50 8.89
N LEU A 319 -1.83 26.22 7.78
CA LEU A 319 -1.05 27.42 7.47
C LEU A 319 -1.18 28.46 8.59
N VAL A 320 -2.41 28.75 9.00
CA VAL A 320 -2.69 29.67 10.12
C VAL A 320 -2.02 29.19 11.41
N SER A 321 -2.04 27.89 11.71
CA SER A 321 -1.39 27.34 12.92
C SER A 321 0.14 27.47 12.90
N GLN A 322 0.74 27.53 11.71
CA GLN A 322 2.18 27.65 11.48
C GLN A 322 2.63 29.12 11.35
N GLY A 323 1.69 30.07 11.45
CA GLY A 323 1.98 31.51 11.34
C GLY A 323 2.12 32.00 9.90
N LEU A 324 1.47 31.31 8.95
CA LEU A 324 1.44 31.64 7.51
C LEU A 324 0.02 32.00 7.05
#